data_AF-A0A7C6BWX5-F1
#
_entry.id   AF-A0A7C6BWX5-F1
#
_cell.length_a   1.000
_cell.length_b   1.000
_cell.length_c   1.000
_cell.angle_alpha   90.00
_cell.angle_beta   90.00
_cell.angle_gamma   90.00
#
_symmetry.space_group_name_H-M   'P 1'
#
loop_
_entity.id
_entity.type
_entity.pdbx_description
1 polymer ?
#
loop_
_entity_poly.entity_id
_entity_poly.type
_entity_poly.pdbx_seq_one_letter_code
_entity_poly.pdbx_strand_id
1 'polypeptide(L)'
;MKKKITLLCLWVLIAALFAQNSPNISRVIEYRPAPGQHINRVFPTAEMSDTPENALKFANEKLVNNAGMLGLGSFGGYVIVGFDHSIVNVKGEYDFKALGNAFANGAEPGIVMVCQDLNKNGIPDDNEPWYELAGSDYNHPETIKNYEITYYRPEPDGQKSVIRWTDNQGNEGEIKHLGGQGTMYPLWIAENTLTFKGTKLRNTVVENNGYFTLPAFDWGYVDNHSNSDPIEKNGFKIDWAVDADGNSVDLDYIDFIKIHTAQLQQAGWLGETSTEVTGIVDLHPDAKLPNTSVPSTKTFNLEISIADGNLSIKNIENIQSVTIYNVQGSSLIITKNQNNIDISALPNGIYLLKVANKDNKTFVRKFIKK
;
A
#
# COMPACT_ATOMS: atom_id res chain seq x y z
N MET A 1 -15.79 18.61 -17.83
CA MET A 1 -14.71 19.31 -17.10
C MET A 1 -13.48 18.41 -17.06
N LYS A 2 -12.31 18.96 -17.38
CA LYS A 2 -11.07 18.23 -17.64
C LYS A 2 -10.56 17.55 -16.36
N LYS A 3 -10.38 16.22 -16.39
CA LYS A 3 -9.63 15.48 -15.36
C LYS A 3 -8.18 15.99 -15.37
N LYS A 4 -7.78 16.66 -14.30
CA LYS A 4 -6.37 16.94 -14.03
C LYS A 4 -5.74 15.62 -13.61
N ILE A 5 -5.02 14.97 -14.53
CA ILE A 5 -4.06 13.92 -14.19
C ILE A 5 -2.84 14.67 -13.68
N THR A 6 -2.77 14.83 -12.36
CA THR A 6 -1.68 15.54 -11.68
C THR A 6 -0.53 14.58 -11.49
N LEU A 7 0.50 14.72 -12.34
CA LEU A 7 1.94 14.68 -12.01
C LEU A 7 2.48 13.70 -10.94
N LEU A 8 1.91 12.52 -10.71
CA LEU A 8 2.45 11.54 -9.75
C LEU A 8 3.42 10.52 -10.38
N CYS A 9 3.36 10.29 -11.70
CA CYS A 9 4.23 9.32 -12.38
C CYS A 9 5.72 9.71 -12.45
N LEU A 10 6.09 10.97 -12.21
CA LEU A 10 7.46 11.42 -12.49
C LEU A 10 8.47 11.07 -11.38
N TRP A 11 8.01 10.77 -10.15
CA TRP A 11 8.88 10.34 -9.06
C TRP A 11 9.16 8.83 -9.09
N VAL A 12 8.22 8.03 -9.63
CA VAL A 12 8.30 6.57 -9.63
C VAL A 12 9.43 6.04 -10.54
N LEU A 13 9.72 6.72 -11.66
CA LEU A 13 10.76 6.28 -12.60
C LEU A 13 12.20 6.56 -12.13
N ILE A 14 12.40 7.43 -11.14
CA ILE A 14 13.73 7.75 -10.59
C ILE A 14 14.12 6.75 -9.48
N ALA A 15 13.14 6.24 -8.73
CA ALA A 15 13.38 5.28 -7.64
C ALA A 15 13.98 3.95 -8.13
N ALA A 16 13.53 3.43 -9.29
CA ALA A 16 14.04 2.18 -9.86
C ALA A 16 15.51 2.25 -10.32
N LEU A 17 16.10 3.45 -10.45
CA LEU A 17 17.49 3.63 -10.89
C LEU A 17 18.49 3.65 -9.71
N PHE A 18 18.01 3.61 -8.46
CA PHE A 18 18.84 3.60 -7.25
C PHE A 18 18.19 2.80 -6.11
N ALA A 19 17.67 1.59 -6.38
CA ALA A 19 17.32 0.66 -5.30
C ALA A 19 18.57 0.41 -4.44
N GLN A 20 18.51 0.77 -3.16
CA GLN A 20 19.61 0.61 -2.20
C GLN A 20 19.44 -0.65 -1.35
N ASN A 21 18.36 -1.41 -1.57
CA ASN A 21 17.94 -2.50 -0.70
C ASN A 21 17.80 -2.02 0.74
N SER A 22 17.16 -0.86 0.95
CA SER A 22 16.93 -0.33 2.29
C SER A 22 16.00 -1.29 3.03
N PRO A 23 16.36 -1.78 4.24
CA PRO A 23 15.49 -2.70 4.97
C PRO A 23 14.20 -2.03 5.48
N ASN A 24 14.03 -0.72 5.34
CA ASN A 24 12.87 0.01 5.83
C ASN A 24 11.96 0.47 4.69
N ILE A 25 10.70 0.75 5.04
CA ILE A 25 9.71 1.38 4.16
C ILE A 25 10.32 2.57 3.41
N SER A 26 10.17 2.58 2.08
CA SER A 26 10.67 3.66 1.23
C SER A 26 9.62 4.72 0.92
N ARG A 27 8.33 4.35 0.94
CA ARG A 27 7.21 5.25 0.68
C ARG A 27 5.89 4.74 1.27
N VAL A 28 5.02 5.68 1.64
CA VAL A 28 3.60 5.44 1.89
C VAL A 28 2.82 5.79 0.62
N ILE A 29 2.04 4.81 0.13
CA ILE A 29 1.26 4.88 -1.11
C ILE A 29 -0.12 5.45 -0.82
N GLU A 30 -0.77 4.97 0.23
CA GLU A 30 -2.08 5.44 0.66
C GLU A 30 -2.15 5.46 2.20
N TYR A 31 -2.80 6.48 2.75
CA TYR A 31 -3.20 6.52 4.15
C TYR A 31 -4.68 6.90 4.23
N ARG A 32 -5.49 5.98 4.73
CA ARG A 32 -6.94 6.11 4.82
C ARG A 32 -7.41 5.63 6.19
N PRO A 33 -7.27 6.45 7.24
CA PRO A 33 -7.68 6.07 8.59
C PRO A 33 -9.20 6.03 8.71
N ALA A 34 -9.67 5.17 9.60
CA ALA A 34 -11.04 5.23 10.08
C ALA A 34 -11.15 6.33 11.16
N PRO A 35 -12.38 6.73 11.54
CA PRO A 35 -12.54 7.67 12.64
C PRO A 35 -11.94 7.15 13.96
N GLY A 36 -11.35 8.05 14.75
CA GLY A 36 -10.71 7.68 16.02
C GLY A 36 -10.24 8.89 16.86
N GLN A 37 -9.97 8.66 18.13
CA GLN A 37 -9.63 9.68 19.14
C GLN A 37 -8.36 10.46 18.83
N HIS A 38 -7.44 9.89 18.05
CA HIS A 38 -6.19 10.52 17.64
C HIS A 38 -6.23 11.15 16.25
N ILE A 39 -7.29 10.88 15.49
CA ILE A 39 -7.49 11.44 14.15
C ILE A 39 -7.81 12.94 14.26
N ASN A 40 -7.19 13.73 13.38
CA ASN A 40 -7.18 15.20 13.38
C ASN A 40 -6.53 15.87 14.60
N ARG A 41 -5.71 15.13 15.35
CA ARG A 41 -5.03 15.62 16.56
C ARG A 41 -3.57 15.22 16.58
N VAL A 42 -3.31 13.92 16.50
CA VAL A 42 -1.96 13.32 16.45
C VAL A 42 -1.72 12.69 15.08
N PHE A 43 -2.73 12.06 14.48
CA PHE A 43 -2.62 11.33 13.21
C PHE A 43 -3.63 11.82 12.15
N PRO A 44 -3.24 12.76 11.28
CA PRO A 44 -2.08 13.62 11.40
C PRO A 44 -2.35 14.74 12.43
N THR A 45 -1.36 15.63 12.64
CA THR A 45 -1.57 16.84 13.43
C THR A 45 -2.65 17.72 12.81
N ALA A 46 -3.27 18.62 13.60
CA ALA A 46 -4.34 19.49 13.12
C ALA A 46 -3.91 20.32 11.88
N GLU A 47 -2.65 20.78 11.84
CA GLU A 47 -2.08 21.53 10.71
C GLU A 47 -1.96 20.70 9.42
N MET A 48 -1.84 19.38 9.54
CA MET A 48 -1.65 18.44 8.44
C MET A 48 -2.93 17.65 8.11
N SER A 49 -4.06 18.00 8.73
CA SER A 49 -5.35 17.30 8.57
C SER A 49 -6.28 17.94 7.53
N ASP A 50 -5.81 18.92 6.77
CA ASP A 50 -6.63 19.73 5.87
C ASP A 50 -6.87 19.11 4.49
N THR A 51 -5.90 18.33 3.98
CA THR A 51 -5.89 17.81 2.61
C THR A 51 -5.36 16.39 2.55
N PRO A 52 -5.78 15.59 1.55
CA PRO A 52 -5.25 14.24 1.36
C PRO A 52 -3.73 14.23 1.18
N GLU A 53 -3.18 15.23 0.48
CA GLU A 53 -1.74 15.36 0.25
C GLU A 53 -0.96 15.60 1.54
N ASN A 54 -1.46 16.43 2.45
CA ASN A 54 -0.83 16.65 3.75
C ASN A 54 -0.94 15.42 4.65
N ALA A 55 -2.10 14.75 4.66
CA ALA A 55 -2.26 13.51 5.42
C ALA A 55 -1.28 12.42 4.93
N LEU A 56 -1.14 12.26 3.62
CA LEU A 56 -0.18 11.31 3.02
C LEU A 56 1.28 11.72 3.27
N LYS A 57 1.59 13.02 3.21
CA LYS A 57 2.92 13.55 3.55
C LYS A 57 3.28 13.24 5.01
N PHE A 58 2.36 13.49 5.94
CA PHE A 58 2.55 13.15 7.35
C PHE A 58 2.82 11.65 7.52
N ALA A 59 2.02 10.78 6.88
CA ALA A 59 2.24 9.34 6.95
C ALA A 59 3.62 8.93 6.42
N ASN A 60 4.06 9.51 5.30
CA ASN A 60 5.42 9.31 4.77
C ASN A 60 6.49 9.75 5.77
N GLU A 61 6.37 10.92 6.37
CA GLU A 61 7.31 11.44 7.38
C GLU A 61 7.39 10.59 8.66
N LYS A 62 6.35 9.79 8.96
CA LYS A 62 6.34 8.87 10.10
C LYS A 62 6.91 7.49 9.76
N LEU A 63 6.48 6.90 8.65
CA LEU A 63 6.78 5.48 8.39
C LEU A 63 8.06 5.27 7.60
N VAL A 64 8.47 6.21 6.75
CA VAL A 64 9.73 6.08 6.00
C VAL A 64 10.90 6.09 6.99
N ASN A 65 11.78 5.10 6.89
CA ASN A 65 12.88 4.87 7.83
C ASN A 65 12.44 4.71 9.30
N ASN A 66 11.20 4.29 9.56
CA ASN A 66 10.64 4.09 10.90
C ASN A 66 10.78 5.33 11.79
N ALA A 67 10.58 6.52 11.21
CA ALA A 67 10.85 7.81 11.85
C ALA A 67 9.84 8.20 12.95
N GLY A 68 8.71 7.52 13.05
CA GLY A 68 7.69 7.77 14.06
C GLY A 68 6.49 6.86 13.92
N MET A 69 5.39 7.27 14.55
CA MET A 69 4.17 6.48 14.67
C MET A 69 3.03 7.05 13.82
N LEU A 70 2.19 6.16 13.30
CA LEU A 70 0.97 6.47 12.55
C LEU A 70 -0.18 5.61 13.09
N GLY A 71 -1.21 6.23 13.65
CA GLY A 71 -2.44 5.53 14.05
C GLY A 71 -3.42 5.42 12.89
N LEU A 72 -4.16 4.32 12.85
CA LEU A 72 -5.09 3.99 11.76
C LEU A 72 -6.56 4.27 12.13
N GLY A 73 -6.85 4.56 13.40
CA GLY A 73 -8.22 4.72 13.91
C GLY A 73 -8.93 3.38 14.05
N SER A 74 -10.26 3.41 14.20
CA SER A 74 -11.10 2.23 14.39
C SER A 74 -10.99 1.19 13.25
N PHE A 75 -11.69 0.06 13.37
CA PHE A 75 -11.71 -1.02 12.38
C PHE A 75 -11.68 -0.54 10.92
N GLY A 76 -10.79 -1.16 10.15
CA GLY A 76 -10.70 -1.00 8.71
C GLY A 76 -9.87 0.18 8.24
N GLY A 77 -9.60 1.17 9.10
CA GLY A 77 -8.63 2.22 8.81
C GLY A 77 -7.27 1.63 8.46
N TYR A 78 -6.60 2.14 7.43
CA TYR A 78 -5.44 1.47 6.85
C TYR A 78 -4.35 2.39 6.32
N VAL A 79 -3.18 1.79 6.11
CA VAL A 79 -2.05 2.36 5.37
C VAL A 79 -1.52 1.33 4.37
N ILE A 80 -1.09 1.79 3.19
CA ILE A 80 -0.40 0.99 2.19
C ILE A 80 1.01 1.54 2.01
N VAL A 81 2.02 0.67 2.10
CA VAL A 81 3.44 1.03 2.02
C VAL A 81 4.16 0.19 0.98
N GLY A 82 5.27 0.72 0.49
CA GLY A 82 6.16 0.03 -0.45
C GLY A 82 7.63 0.22 -0.08
N PHE A 83 8.45 -0.71 -0.58
CA PHE A 83 9.90 -0.72 -0.44
C PHE A 83 10.57 -0.24 -1.73
N ASP A 84 11.87 0.03 -1.67
CA ASP A 84 12.67 0.36 -2.87
C ASP A 84 13.07 -0.88 -3.69
N HIS A 85 12.67 -2.06 -3.21
CA HIS A 85 12.83 -3.38 -3.83
C HIS A 85 11.64 -4.27 -3.44
N SER A 86 11.52 -5.45 -4.06
CA SER A 86 10.55 -6.47 -3.64
C SER A 86 11.09 -7.21 -2.41
N ILE A 87 10.25 -7.44 -1.40
CA ILE A 87 10.61 -8.32 -0.27
C ILE A 87 10.48 -9.76 -0.77
N VAL A 88 11.57 -10.51 -0.71
CA VAL A 88 11.63 -11.89 -1.18
C VAL A 88 11.03 -12.81 -0.12
N ASN A 89 10.22 -13.79 -0.56
CA ASN A 89 9.79 -14.88 0.32
C ASN A 89 10.91 -15.91 0.45
N VAL A 90 11.57 -15.92 1.61
CA VAL A 90 12.52 -16.94 2.02
C VAL A 90 11.76 -18.05 2.73
N LYS A 91 11.38 -19.08 1.97
CA LYS A 91 10.51 -20.18 2.41
C LYS A 91 10.87 -20.72 3.80
N GLY A 92 9.87 -20.72 4.69
CA GLY A 92 9.98 -21.19 6.06
C GLY A 92 10.55 -20.18 7.06
N GLU A 93 11.16 -19.08 6.61
CA GLU A 93 11.73 -18.02 7.46
C GLU A 93 10.71 -16.90 7.72
N TYR A 94 11.07 -15.98 8.62
CA TYR A 94 10.35 -14.72 8.78
C TYR A 94 10.95 -13.69 7.83
N ASP A 95 10.15 -13.16 6.91
CA ASP A 95 10.60 -12.30 5.82
C ASP A 95 10.68 -10.84 6.23
N PHE A 96 9.74 -10.40 7.07
CA PHE A 96 9.73 -9.04 7.59
C PHE A 96 9.18 -8.99 9.01
N LYS A 97 9.49 -7.89 9.70
CA LYS A 97 8.96 -7.53 11.00
C LYS A 97 8.12 -6.27 10.88
N ALA A 98 6.90 -6.28 11.36
CA ALA A 98 6.10 -5.06 11.48
C ALA A 98 6.21 -4.51 12.92
N LEU A 99 6.30 -3.19 13.04
CA LEU A 99 6.53 -2.50 14.30
C LEU A 99 5.28 -1.71 14.70
N GLY A 100 4.98 -1.71 15.99
CA GLY A 100 3.88 -0.95 16.59
C GLY A 100 4.30 -0.22 17.87
N ASN A 101 3.36 0.02 18.77
CA ASN A 101 3.56 0.60 20.09
C ASN A 101 3.13 -0.36 21.24
N ALA A 102 2.68 -1.56 20.91
CA ALA A 102 2.10 -2.50 21.86
C ALA A 102 2.98 -2.80 23.07
N PHE A 103 2.32 -2.95 24.20
CA PHE A 103 2.90 -3.39 25.46
C PHE A 103 2.00 -4.45 26.12
N ALA A 104 2.46 -5.06 27.20
CA ALA A 104 1.69 -6.09 27.89
C ALA A 104 0.29 -5.57 28.29
N ASN A 105 -0.76 -6.25 27.82
CA ASN A 105 -2.17 -5.86 27.98
C ASN A 105 -2.56 -4.53 27.31
N GLY A 106 -1.80 -4.09 26.31
CA GLY A 106 -2.08 -2.93 25.45
C GLY A 106 -1.81 -3.29 23.99
N ALA A 107 -2.49 -4.32 23.48
CA ALA A 107 -2.40 -4.76 22.08
C ALA A 107 -3.54 -4.15 21.25
N GLU A 108 -3.20 -3.61 20.08
CA GLU A 108 -4.13 -3.00 19.12
C GLU A 108 -3.93 -3.60 17.70
N PRO A 109 -4.24 -4.90 17.54
CA PRO A 109 -3.78 -5.73 16.44
C PRO A 109 -4.23 -5.22 15.06
N GLY A 110 -3.25 -5.10 14.16
CA GLY A 110 -3.43 -4.81 12.74
C GLY A 110 -3.24 -6.05 11.87
N ILE A 111 -4.13 -6.26 10.91
CA ILE A 111 -4.00 -7.33 9.91
C ILE A 111 -3.11 -6.84 8.76
N VAL A 112 -2.26 -7.74 8.28
CA VAL A 112 -1.38 -7.52 7.15
C VAL A 112 -1.94 -8.19 5.90
N MET A 113 -2.09 -7.40 4.84
CA MET A 113 -2.31 -7.87 3.48
C MET A 113 -1.08 -7.55 2.63
N VAL A 114 -0.76 -8.41 1.66
CA VAL A 114 0.38 -8.25 0.76
C VAL A 114 -0.05 -8.32 -0.70
N CYS A 115 0.68 -7.62 -1.57
CA CYS A 115 0.40 -7.56 -3.00
C CYS A 115 1.71 -7.51 -3.80
N GLN A 116 1.69 -8.10 -4.99
CA GLN A 116 2.77 -8.04 -5.98
C GLN A 116 2.47 -6.96 -7.01
N ASP A 117 3.46 -6.15 -7.35
CA ASP A 117 3.46 -5.29 -8.52
C ASP A 117 3.79 -6.16 -9.74
N LEU A 118 2.76 -6.70 -10.39
CA LEU A 118 2.87 -7.62 -11.51
C LEU A 118 3.27 -6.91 -12.79
N ASN A 119 2.85 -5.65 -12.95
CA ASN A 119 3.15 -4.85 -14.15
C ASN A 119 4.36 -3.92 -14.01
N LYS A 120 4.94 -3.85 -12.81
CA LYS A 120 6.14 -3.06 -12.44
C LYS A 120 5.96 -1.56 -12.61
N ASN A 121 4.77 -1.03 -12.31
CA ASN A 121 4.46 0.39 -12.41
C ASN A 121 4.67 1.16 -11.10
N GLY A 122 5.00 0.47 -10.00
CA GLY A 122 5.29 1.03 -8.69
C GLY A 122 4.07 1.41 -7.84
N ILE A 123 2.85 1.07 -8.27
CA ILE A 123 1.59 1.29 -7.53
C ILE A 123 0.77 -0.02 -7.50
N PRO A 124 0.00 -0.29 -6.42
CA PRO A 124 -0.94 -1.40 -6.43
C PRO A 124 -2.09 -1.10 -7.39
N ASP A 125 -2.32 -1.96 -8.38
CA ASP A 125 -3.45 -1.82 -9.30
C ASP A 125 -4.69 -2.58 -8.81
N ASP A 126 -5.88 -2.09 -9.19
CA ASP A 126 -7.16 -2.70 -8.81
C ASP A 126 -7.30 -4.17 -9.24
N ASN A 127 -6.57 -4.58 -10.28
CA ASN A 127 -6.58 -5.95 -10.80
C ASN A 127 -5.47 -6.84 -10.21
N GLU A 128 -4.65 -6.32 -9.30
CA GLU A 128 -3.64 -7.09 -8.59
C GLU A 128 -4.25 -7.64 -7.28
N PRO A 129 -4.15 -8.97 -7.05
CA PRO A 129 -4.75 -9.58 -5.89
C PRO A 129 -4.01 -9.21 -4.61
N TRP A 130 -4.78 -8.92 -3.56
CA TRP A 130 -4.29 -8.78 -2.20
C TRP A 130 -4.50 -10.08 -1.44
N TYR A 131 -3.47 -10.52 -0.72
CA TYR A 131 -3.48 -11.75 0.08
C TYR A 131 -3.33 -11.40 1.55
N GLU A 132 -4.21 -11.94 2.41
CA GLU A 132 -4.06 -11.78 3.87
C GLU A 132 -2.94 -12.69 4.35
N LEU A 133 -2.10 -12.23 5.28
CA LEU A 133 -1.21 -13.12 6.02
C LEU A 133 -1.98 -13.69 7.21
N ALA A 134 -2.37 -14.96 7.12
CA ALA A 134 -3.21 -15.62 8.11
C ALA A 134 -2.51 -15.77 9.47
N GLY A 135 -2.88 -14.90 10.42
CA GLY A 135 -2.38 -14.93 11.80
C GLY A 135 -3.04 -16.00 12.68
N SER A 136 -2.61 -16.03 13.96
CA SER A 136 -3.06 -17.02 14.95
C SER A 136 -4.58 -17.10 15.18
N ASP A 137 -5.31 -16.01 15.00
CA ASP A 137 -6.76 -15.91 15.23
C ASP A 137 -7.56 -15.95 13.91
N TYR A 138 -6.89 -16.23 12.78
CA TYR A 138 -7.51 -16.25 11.44
C TYR A 138 -8.72 -17.18 11.35
N ASN A 139 -8.64 -18.36 11.99
CA ASN A 139 -9.67 -19.41 11.98
C ASN A 139 -10.54 -19.40 13.25
N HIS A 140 -10.43 -18.40 14.11
CA HIS A 140 -11.26 -18.32 15.30
C HIS A 140 -12.74 -18.14 14.89
N PRO A 141 -13.72 -18.81 15.54
CA PRO A 141 -15.13 -18.75 15.15
C PRO A 141 -15.76 -17.35 15.23
N GLU A 142 -15.18 -16.46 16.04
CA GLU A 142 -15.59 -15.05 16.15
C GLU A 142 -14.87 -14.11 15.17
N THR A 143 -13.88 -14.61 14.43
CA THR A 143 -13.22 -13.85 13.36
C THR A 143 -14.10 -13.84 12.11
N ILE A 144 -14.47 -12.65 11.66
CA ILE A 144 -15.42 -12.45 10.56
C ILE A 144 -14.66 -12.05 9.30
N LYS A 145 -14.67 -12.93 8.29
CA LYS A 145 -14.15 -12.63 6.96
C LYS A 145 -15.13 -11.76 6.19
N ASN A 146 -14.63 -10.97 5.24
CA ASN A 146 -15.46 -10.08 4.41
C ASN A 146 -16.35 -9.14 5.23
N TYR A 147 -15.92 -8.76 6.44
CA TYR A 147 -16.64 -7.82 7.27
C TYR A 147 -16.54 -6.42 6.64
N GLU A 148 -17.68 -5.74 6.56
CA GLU A 148 -17.78 -4.40 5.99
C GLU A 148 -18.46 -3.48 7.00
N ILE A 149 -17.85 -2.33 7.25
CA ILE A 149 -18.37 -1.28 8.13
C ILE A 149 -18.52 0.01 7.35
N THR A 150 -19.56 0.78 7.67
CA THR A 150 -19.73 2.15 7.18
C THR A 150 -19.83 3.11 8.35
N TYR A 151 -18.92 4.07 8.43
CA TYR A 151 -18.95 5.19 9.37
C TYR A 151 -19.68 6.39 8.76
N TYR A 152 -20.38 7.16 9.58
CA TYR A 152 -21.15 8.32 9.16
C TYR A 152 -20.59 9.60 9.78
N ARG A 153 -20.34 10.62 8.94
CA ARG A 153 -19.99 11.96 9.41
C ARG A 153 -21.09 12.50 10.33
N PRO A 154 -20.76 13.08 11.50
CA PRO A 154 -21.75 13.67 12.38
C PRO A 154 -22.43 14.89 11.75
N GLU A 155 -23.70 15.11 12.11
CA GLU A 155 -24.47 16.28 11.70
C GLU A 155 -25.11 16.91 12.95
N PRO A 156 -24.68 18.11 13.41
CA PRO A 156 -23.58 18.92 12.87
C PRO A 156 -22.18 18.33 13.17
N ASP A 157 -21.26 18.44 12.20
CA ASP A 157 -19.85 18.07 12.38
C ASP A 157 -19.10 19.12 13.23
N GLY A 158 -17.95 18.73 13.80
CA GLY A 158 -17.09 19.64 14.56
C GLY A 158 -17.56 19.98 15.98
N GLN A 159 -18.64 19.36 16.46
CA GLN A 159 -19.22 19.60 17.80
C GLN A 159 -18.88 18.52 18.83
N LYS A 160 -17.77 17.80 18.64
CA LYS A 160 -17.34 16.70 19.52
C LYS A 160 -18.36 15.57 19.65
N SER A 161 -19.11 15.36 18.58
CA SER A 161 -20.10 14.29 18.49
C SER A 161 -19.43 12.92 18.36
N VAL A 162 -20.18 11.89 18.76
CA VAL A 162 -19.86 10.48 18.45
C VAL A 162 -19.90 10.24 16.94
N ILE A 163 -19.18 9.23 16.46
CA ILE A 163 -19.23 8.79 15.06
C ILE A 163 -20.07 7.53 14.97
N ARG A 164 -21.23 7.59 14.32
CA ARG A 164 -22.08 6.41 14.12
C ARG A 164 -21.49 5.48 13.07
N TRP A 165 -21.77 4.18 13.19
CA TRP A 165 -21.45 3.18 12.19
C TRP A 165 -22.54 2.11 12.06
N THR A 166 -22.59 1.47 10.91
CA THR A 166 -23.37 0.25 10.61
C THR A 166 -22.47 -0.79 9.96
N ASP A 167 -22.81 -2.07 10.07
CA ASP A 167 -22.05 -3.15 9.45
C ASP A 167 -22.91 -4.06 8.54
N ASN A 168 -22.23 -4.91 7.76
CA ASN A 168 -22.89 -5.90 6.91
C ASN A 168 -23.42 -7.14 7.67
N GLN A 169 -23.33 -7.14 9.00
CA GLN A 169 -23.92 -8.15 9.89
C GLN A 169 -25.28 -7.67 10.45
N GLY A 170 -25.70 -6.44 10.12
CA GLY A 170 -26.95 -5.84 10.58
C GLY A 170 -26.84 -5.12 11.93
N ASN A 171 -25.63 -4.91 12.45
CA ASN A 171 -25.40 -4.17 13.67
C ASN A 171 -25.15 -2.68 13.40
N GLU A 172 -25.31 -1.87 14.45
CA GLU A 172 -24.92 -0.47 14.48
C GLU A 172 -24.25 -0.12 15.82
N GLY A 173 -23.52 0.98 15.83
CA GLY A 173 -22.88 1.48 17.05
C GLY A 173 -22.22 2.84 16.84
N GLU A 174 -21.36 3.19 17.79
CA GLU A 174 -20.73 4.51 17.87
C GLU A 174 -19.26 4.43 18.29
N ILE A 175 -18.43 5.33 17.73
CA ILE A 175 -17.09 5.65 18.25
C ILE A 175 -17.21 6.85 19.17
N LYS A 176 -16.86 6.69 20.45
CA LYS A 176 -17.02 7.73 21.48
C LYS A 176 -15.99 8.84 21.32
N HIS A 177 -16.43 10.08 21.46
CA HIS A 177 -15.54 11.23 21.37
C HIS A 177 -14.74 11.43 22.67
N LEU A 178 -13.46 11.05 22.66
CA LEU A 178 -12.54 11.23 23.80
C LEU A 178 -11.43 12.26 23.52
N GLY A 179 -11.38 12.80 22.31
CA GLY A 179 -10.36 13.73 21.84
C GLY A 179 -10.59 15.21 22.21
N GLY A 180 -9.54 16.02 22.00
CA GLY A 180 -9.61 17.47 22.16
C GLY A 180 -10.11 18.21 20.92
N GLN A 181 -9.99 17.58 19.75
CA GLN A 181 -10.34 18.09 18.43
C GLN A 181 -11.85 18.24 18.23
N GLY A 182 -12.28 19.03 17.24
CA GLY A 182 -13.70 19.25 16.95
C GLY A 182 -14.42 17.99 16.43
N THR A 183 -13.72 17.15 15.67
CA THR A 183 -14.27 15.91 15.09
C THR A 183 -13.22 14.83 15.00
N MET A 184 -13.63 13.57 15.17
CA MET A 184 -12.80 12.38 14.97
C MET A 184 -12.95 11.81 13.55
N TYR A 185 -13.84 12.36 12.74
CA TYR A 185 -13.98 11.99 11.34
C TYR A 185 -12.85 12.63 10.53
N PRO A 186 -12.07 11.89 9.71
CA PRO A 186 -10.93 12.46 8.98
C PRO A 186 -11.32 13.71 8.16
N LEU A 187 -10.69 14.84 8.44
CA LEU A 187 -11.09 16.15 7.89
C LEU A 187 -10.89 16.26 6.37
N TRP A 188 -9.91 15.55 5.82
CA TRP A 188 -9.59 15.57 4.39
C TRP A 188 -10.47 14.66 3.53
N ILE A 189 -11.33 13.85 4.14
CA ILE A 189 -12.31 13.02 3.43
C ILE A 189 -13.52 13.90 3.13
N ALA A 190 -13.93 13.98 1.85
CA ALA A 190 -15.04 14.82 1.43
C ALA A 190 -16.40 14.15 1.63
N GLU A 191 -16.43 12.82 1.55
CA GLU A 191 -17.65 12.02 1.67
C GLU A 191 -18.20 12.07 3.11
N ASN A 192 -19.52 11.99 3.23
CA ASN A 192 -20.21 11.89 4.52
C ASN A 192 -20.26 10.46 5.06
N THR A 193 -19.76 9.49 4.29
CA THR A 193 -19.63 8.11 4.73
C THR A 193 -18.26 7.56 4.37
N LEU A 194 -17.71 6.74 5.26
CA LEU A 194 -16.47 6.00 5.05
C LEU A 194 -16.73 4.51 5.21
N THR A 195 -16.55 3.76 4.13
CA THR A 195 -16.75 2.30 4.13
C THR A 195 -15.41 1.59 4.05
N PHE A 196 -15.23 0.58 4.89
CA PHE A 196 -14.05 -0.27 4.91
C PHE A 196 -14.47 -1.73 4.91
N LYS A 197 -13.66 -2.57 4.25
CA LYS A 197 -13.86 -4.01 4.16
C LYS A 197 -12.56 -4.74 4.48
N GLY A 198 -12.65 -5.82 5.25
CA GLY A 198 -11.52 -6.67 5.61
C GLY A 198 -11.93 -7.81 6.54
N THR A 199 -10.94 -8.50 7.09
CA THR A 199 -11.17 -9.46 8.18
C THR A 199 -11.28 -8.73 9.50
N LYS A 200 -12.32 -9.00 10.29
CA LYS A 200 -12.48 -8.48 11.66
C LYS A 200 -12.13 -9.58 12.65
N LEU A 201 -11.11 -9.36 13.47
CA LEU A 201 -10.79 -10.24 14.59
C LEU A 201 -11.80 -10.07 15.72
N ARG A 202 -11.89 -11.10 16.57
CA ARG A 202 -12.66 -11.00 17.81
C ARG A 202 -12.15 -9.88 18.70
N ASN A 203 -13.02 -9.37 19.55
CA ASN A 203 -12.64 -8.37 20.54
C ASN A 203 -11.86 -9.04 21.68
N THR A 204 -10.84 -8.37 22.19
CA THR A 204 -9.98 -8.87 23.28
C THR A 204 -10.11 -8.06 24.55
N VAL A 205 -10.74 -6.89 24.51
CA VAL A 205 -10.89 -6.03 25.70
C VAL A 205 -11.53 -6.78 26.87
N VAL A 206 -10.84 -6.72 28.02
CA VAL A 206 -11.34 -7.21 29.31
C VAL A 206 -11.45 -6.03 30.26
N GLU A 207 -12.63 -5.89 30.88
CA GLU A 207 -12.89 -4.91 31.93
C GLU A 207 -12.92 -5.61 33.29
N ASN A 208 -12.20 -5.03 34.26
CA ASN A 208 -12.19 -5.50 35.64
C ASN A 208 -12.12 -4.32 36.60
N ASN A 209 -13.21 -4.05 37.32
CA ASN A 209 -13.32 -2.96 38.30
C ASN A 209 -12.95 -1.57 37.74
N GLY A 210 -13.35 -1.27 36.50
CA GLY A 210 -13.09 -0.03 35.77
C GLY A 210 -11.73 0.04 35.08
N TYR A 211 -10.91 -1.02 35.19
CA TYR A 211 -9.64 -1.15 34.47
C TYR A 211 -9.84 -1.97 33.19
N PHE A 212 -9.28 -1.48 32.10
CA PHE A 212 -9.36 -2.10 30.78
C PHE A 212 -7.99 -2.65 30.40
N THR A 213 -7.97 -3.92 29.98
CA THR A 213 -6.78 -4.59 29.45
C THR A 213 -7.09 -5.10 28.05
N LEU A 214 -6.09 -5.05 27.17
CA LEU A 214 -6.13 -5.49 25.78
C LEU A 214 -5.10 -6.62 25.58
N PRO A 215 -5.44 -7.87 25.91
CA PRO A 215 -4.55 -9.01 25.70
C PRO A 215 -4.23 -9.19 24.20
N ALA A 216 -2.97 -9.55 23.93
CA ALA A 216 -2.47 -9.86 22.61
C ALA A 216 -3.00 -11.21 22.08
N PHE A 217 -3.15 -11.32 20.77
CA PHE A 217 -3.23 -12.60 20.07
C PHE A 217 -1.86 -13.29 20.03
N ASP A 218 -1.77 -14.57 19.66
CA ASP A 218 -0.52 -15.31 19.79
C ASP A 218 0.61 -14.82 18.87
N TRP A 219 0.31 -14.56 17.58
CA TRP A 219 1.24 -14.08 16.54
C TRP A 219 0.49 -13.63 15.27
N GLY A 220 1.19 -12.95 14.36
CA GLY A 220 0.71 -12.65 13.00
C GLY A 220 -0.07 -11.35 12.84
N TYR A 221 0.09 -10.40 13.77
CA TYR A 221 -0.61 -9.12 13.75
C TYR A 221 0.35 -7.98 14.14
N VAL A 222 0.22 -6.84 13.46
CA VAL A 222 0.97 -5.61 13.78
C VAL A 222 0.45 -5.07 15.10
N ASP A 223 1.30 -4.41 15.87
CA ASP A 223 0.87 -3.73 17.10
C ASP A 223 0.16 -4.66 18.11
N ASN A 224 0.63 -5.91 18.15
CA ASN A 224 0.05 -6.97 18.97
C ASN A 224 0.99 -7.37 20.10
N HIS A 225 2.30 -7.43 19.85
CA HIS A 225 3.35 -7.70 20.83
C HIS A 225 4.41 -6.61 20.80
N SER A 226 5.23 -6.55 21.85
CA SER A 226 6.31 -5.56 21.92
C SER A 226 7.28 -5.72 20.75
N ASN A 227 7.81 -4.61 20.26
CA ASN A 227 8.87 -4.62 19.25
C ASN A 227 10.15 -5.31 19.76
N SER A 228 10.33 -5.48 21.07
CA SER A 228 11.47 -6.20 21.65
C SER A 228 11.25 -7.70 21.80
N ASP A 229 10.03 -8.19 21.58
CA ASP A 229 9.71 -9.61 21.73
C ASP A 229 10.36 -10.46 20.63
N PRO A 230 10.52 -11.78 20.85
CA PRO A 230 11.05 -12.71 19.86
C PRO A 230 10.33 -12.61 18.51
N ILE A 231 11.04 -12.96 17.44
CA ILE A 231 10.53 -12.78 16.07
C ILE A 231 9.23 -13.55 15.82
N GLU A 232 8.97 -14.64 16.55
CA GLU A 232 7.74 -15.41 16.46
C GLU A 232 6.49 -14.61 16.87
N LYS A 233 6.67 -13.50 17.58
CA LYS A 233 5.59 -12.63 18.06
C LYS A 233 5.29 -11.45 17.15
N ASN A 234 6.30 -10.90 16.46
CA ASN A 234 6.21 -9.67 15.67
C ASN A 234 6.73 -9.80 14.21
N GLY A 235 7.22 -10.98 13.84
CA GLY A 235 7.63 -11.34 12.49
C GLY A 235 6.48 -11.92 11.67
N PHE A 236 6.61 -11.77 10.36
CA PHE A 236 5.67 -12.21 9.36
C PHE A 236 6.35 -13.11 8.35
N LYS A 237 5.67 -14.20 7.98
CA LYS A 237 6.06 -15.06 6.86
C LYS A 237 5.12 -14.79 5.70
N ILE A 238 5.67 -14.58 4.51
CA ILE A 238 4.89 -14.46 3.29
C ILE A 238 4.20 -15.80 2.96
N ASP A 239 4.74 -16.93 3.44
CA ASP A 239 4.11 -18.26 3.38
C ASP A 239 2.74 -18.34 4.09
N TRP A 240 2.38 -17.33 4.91
CA TRP A 240 1.05 -17.25 5.51
C TRP A 240 -0.01 -16.65 4.58
N ALA A 241 0.36 -16.28 3.36
CA ALA A 241 -0.55 -15.69 2.38
C ALA A 241 -1.71 -16.63 2.06
N VAL A 242 -2.92 -16.09 2.15
CA VAL A 242 -4.16 -16.73 1.71
C VAL A 242 -4.96 -15.83 0.78
N ASP A 243 -5.65 -16.45 -0.18
CA ASP A 243 -6.57 -15.76 -1.08
C ASP A 243 -7.90 -15.38 -0.39
N ALA A 244 -8.82 -14.78 -1.16
CA ALA A 244 -10.12 -14.34 -0.66
C ALA A 244 -11.02 -15.50 -0.17
N ASP A 245 -10.74 -16.73 -0.61
CA ASP A 245 -11.45 -17.95 -0.21
C ASP A 245 -10.74 -18.68 0.96
N GLY A 246 -9.58 -18.17 1.41
CA GLY A 246 -8.76 -18.75 2.47
C GLY A 246 -7.83 -19.87 2.02
N ASN A 247 -7.64 -20.08 0.72
CA ASN A 247 -6.66 -21.03 0.23
C ASN A 247 -5.25 -20.46 0.34
N SER A 248 -4.28 -21.28 0.74
CA SER A 248 -2.87 -20.87 0.78
C SER A 248 -2.36 -20.53 -0.62
N VAL A 249 -1.58 -19.44 -0.69
CA VAL A 249 -0.97 -18.94 -1.92
C VAL A 249 0.53 -18.95 -1.80
N ASP A 250 1.18 -19.54 -2.80
CA ASP A 250 2.64 -19.59 -2.90
C ASP A 250 3.15 -18.32 -3.62
N LEU A 251 3.70 -17.38 -2.86
CA LEU A 251 4.30 -16.15 -3.39
C LEU A 251 5.83 -16.23 -3.35
N ASP A 252 6.49 -15.82 -4.43
CA ASP A 252 7.96 -15.68 -4.49
C ASP A 252 8.44 -14.37 -3.83
N TYR A 253 7.60 -13.33 -3.84
CA TYR A 253 7.91 -11.99 -3.33
C TYR A 253 6.64 -11.16 -3.16
N ILE A 254 6.78 -10.00 -2.52
CA ILE A 254 5.75 -8.96 -2.40
C ILE A 254 6.36 -7.58 -2.69
N ASP A 255 5.57 -6.63 -3.17
CA ASP A 255 6.00 -5.25 -3.43
C ASP A 255 5.28 -4.23 -2.53
N PHE A 256 4.07 -4.58 -2.09
CA PHE A 256 3.23 -3.71 -1.27
C PHE A 256 2.72 -4.45 -0.04
N ILE A 257 2.65 -3.70 1.06
CA ILE A 257 2.05 -4.15 2.31
C ILE A 257 0.94 -3.18 2.68
N LYS A 258 -0.25 -3.70 2.98
CA LYS A 258 -1.36 -2.97 3.57
C LYS A 258 -1.56 -3.44 5.00
N ILE A 259 -1.65 -2.51 5.93
CA ILE A 259 -1.99 -2.78 7.33
C ILE A 259 -3.32 -2.11 7.62
N HIS A 260 -4.27 -2.81 8.23
CA HIS A 260 -5.51 -2.22 8.70
C HIS A 260 -5.84 -2.60 10.14
N THR A 261 -6.50 -1.69 10.88
CA THR A 261 -7.01 -1.99 12.23
C THR A 261 -7.97 -3.18 12.15
N ALA A 262 -7.72 -4.20 12.96
CA ALA A 262 -8.41 -5.49 12.83
C ALA A 262 -9.60 -5.68 13.78
N GLN A 263 -9.73 -4.84 14.81
CA GLN A 263 -10.78 -4.93 15.83
C GLN A 263 -11.77 -3.76 15.77
N LEU A 264 -13.01 -4.03 16.14
CA LEU A 264 -14.04 -3.02 16.39
C LEU A 264 -14.51 -3.15 17.84
N GLN A 265 -13.86 -2.41 18.74
CA GLN A 265 -14.17 -2.41 20.17
C GLN A 265 -14.00 -1.03 20.80
N GLN A 266 -14.65 -0.85 21.96
CA GLN A 266 -14.54 0.34 22.80
C GLN A 266 -14.06 -0.08 24.19
N ALA A 267 -12.84 0.33 24.56
CA ALA A 267 -12.19 0.01 25.82
C ALA A 267 -12.40 1.10 26.88
N GLY A 268 -13.66 1.44 27.15
CA GLY A 268 -14.02 2.42 28.17
C GLY A 268 -13.38 3.78 27.93
N TRP A 269 -12.58 4.24 28.89
CA TRP A 269 -11.86 5.53 28.84
C TRP A 269 -10.61 5.50 27.96
N LEU A 270 -10.14 4.30 27.55
CA LEU A 270 -9.06 4.16 26.57
C LEU A 270 -9.51 4.49 25.16
N GLY A 271 -10.81 4.46 24.86
CA GLY A 271 -11.33 4.77 23.54
C GLY A 271 -11.58 3.57 22.65
N GLU A 272 -11.65 3.83 21.35
CA GLU A 272 -11.61 2.80 20.33
C GLU A 272 -10.24 2.13 20.28
N THR A 273 -10.18 0.90 19.80
CA THR A 273 -8.92 0.29 19.41
C THR A 273 -8.46 0.82 18.05
N SER A 274 -7.22 1.29 17.99
CA SER A 274 -6.56 1.83 16.81
C SER A 274 -5.22 1.15 16.66
N THR A 275 -4.94 0.53 15.51
CA THR A 275 -3.58 0.02 15.28
C THR A 275 -2.63 1.19 15.07
N GLU A 276 -1.52 1.21 15.80
CA GLU A 276 -0.40 2.11 15.55
C GLU A 276 0.74 1.41 14.86
N VAL A 277 1.11 1.92 13.69
CA VAL A 277 2.23 1.44 12.91
C VAL A 277 3.42 2.36 13.14
N THR A 278 4.57 1.78 13.48
CA THR A 278 5.84 2.54 13.61
C THR A 278 6.85 2.19 12.53
N GLY A 279 6.62 1.14 11.76
CA GLY A 279 7.52 0.75 10.68
C GLY A 279 7.33 -0.69 10.22
N ILE A 280 8.06 -1.04 9.16
CA ILE A 280 8.26 -2.43 8.73
C ILE A 280 9.74 -2.57 8.36
N VAL A 281 10.33 -3.68 8.77
CA VAL A 281 11.73 -4.02 8.51
C VAL A 281 11.78 -5.32 7.70
N ASP A 282 12.29 -5.25 6.48
CA ASP A 282 12.70 -6.42 5.70
C ASP A 282 13.90 -7.09 6.39
N LEU A 283 13.79 -8.38 6.65
CA LEU A 283 14.81 -9.19 7.33
C LEU A 283 15.82 -9.79 6.33
N HIS A 284 15.52 -9.68 5.03
CA HIS A 284 16.28 -10.25 3.92
C HIS A 284 16.48 -9.27 2.76
N PRO A 285 16.93 -8.02 2.99
CA PRO A 285 17.01 -6.98 1.94
C PRO A 285 17.96 -7.34 0.78
N ASP A 286 18.92 -8.24 1.02
CA ASP A 286 19.86 -8.71 0.00
C ASP A 286 19.45 -10.01 -0.69
N ALA A 287 18.36 -10.64 -0.23
CA ALA A 287 17.84 -11.86 -0.86
C ALA A 287 17.54 -11.62 -2.33
N LYS A 288 17.78 -12.64 -3.12
CA LYS A 288 17.50 -12.63 -4.55
C LYS A 288 16.26 -13.44 -4.78
N LEU A 289 15.38 -12.92 -5.64
CA LEU A 289 14.28 -13.70 -6.17
C LEU A 289 14.84 -15.06 -6.63
N PRO A 290 14.16 -16.17 -6.32
CA PRO A 290 14.58 -17.46 -6.83
C PRO A 290 14.75 -17.31 -8.35
N ASN A 291 15.82 -17.92 -8.90
CA ASN A 291 15.98 -18.07 -10.34
C ASN A 291 14.88 -19.03 -10.83
N THR A 292 13.62 -18.62 -10.73
CA THR A 292 12.59 -19.11 -11.63
C THR A 292 13.09 -18.66 -12.98
N SER A 293 13.59 -19.65 -13.71
CA SER A 293 13.55 -19.59 -15.16
C SER A 293 12.08 -19.43 -15.50
N VAL A 294 11.60 -18.19 -15.44
CA VAL A 294 10.53 -17.74 -16.30
C VAL A 294 10.95 -18.29 -17.65
N PRO A 295 10.20 -19.23 -18.28
CA PRO A 295 10.45 -19.52 -19.68
C PRO A 295 10.37 -18.15 -20.30
N SER A 296 11.53 -17.63 -20.72
CA SER A 296 11.63 -16.28 -21.23
C SER A 296 10.47 -16.16 -22.20
N THR A 297 9.48 -15.33 -21.86
CA THR A 297 8.51 -14.87 -22.83
C THR A 297 9.42 -14.29 -23.87
N LYS A 298 9.68 -15.04 -24.96
CA LYS A 298 10.72 -14.78 -25.97
C LYS A 298 10.85 -13.27 -26.03
N THR A 299 11.88 -12.74 -25.38
CA THR A 299 12.01 -11.30 -25.28
C THR A 299 12.38 -10.93 -26.69
N PHE A 300 11.39 -10.54 -27.49
CA PHE A 300 11.62 -9.84 -28.73
C PHE A 300 12.20 -8.50 -28.27
N ASN A 301 13.50 -8.51 -27.97
CA ASN A 301 14.23 -7.34 -27.57
C ASN A 301 14.09 -6.36 -28.75
N LEU A 302 13.27 -5.32 -28.54
CA LEU A 302 13.15 -4.20 -29.45
C LEU A 302 14.57 -3.66 -29.68
N GLU A 303 15.13 -3.94 -30.85
CA GLU A 303 16.44 -3.46 -31.26
C GLU A 303 16.30 -2.18 -32.06
N ILE A 304 17.20 -1.22 -31.82
CA ILE A 304 17.23 0.01 -32.60
C ILE A 304 18.64 0.29 -33.11
N SER A 305 18.72 0.86 -34.31
CA SER A 305 19.95 1.44 -34.85
C SER A 305 19.68 2.87 -35.31
N ILE A 306 20.59 3.78 -35.00
CA ILE A 306 20.50 5.18 -35.41
C ILE A 306 21.67 5.48 -36.34
N ALA A 307 21.38 5.88 -37.57
CA ALA A 307 22.36 6.27 -38.58
C ALA A 307 21.74 7.31 -39.51
N ASP A 308 22.53 8.30 -39.94
CA ASP A 308 22.14 9.29 -40.95
C ASP A 308 20.77 9.95 -40.71
N GLY A 309 20.50 10.34 -39.45
CA GLY A 309 19.25 10.98 -39.06
C GLY A 309 18.03 10.03 -39.02
N ASN A 310 18.21 8.73 -39.20
CA ASN A 310 17.14 7.74 -39.17
C ASN A 310 17.29 6.78 -37.98
N LEU A 311 16.15 6.40 -37.39
CA LEU A 311 16.04 5.36 -36.38
C LEU A 311 15.36 4.15 -37.01
N SER A 312 16.07 3.02 -37.08
CA SER A 312 15.52 1.75 -37.56
C SER A 312 15.19 0.82 -36.39
N ILE A 313 14.02 0.20 -36.44
CA ILE A 313 13.48 -0.78 -35.49
C ILE A 313 13.70 -2.18 -36.05
N LYS A 314 14.25 -3.07 -35.22
CA LYS A 314 14.51 -4.47 -35.54
C LYS A 314 13.82 -5.39 -34.54
N ASN A 315 13.64 -6.65 -34.95
CA ASN A 315 13.06 -7.74 -34.16
C ASN A 315 11.59 -7.53 -33.73
N ILE A 316 10.90 -6.56 -34.32
CA ILE A 316 9.45 -6.37 -34.17
C ILE A 316 8.78 -6.55 -35.53
N GLU A 317 7.95 -7.59 -35.64
CA GLU A 317 7.11 -7.83 -36.82
C GLU A 317 5.76 -7.13 -36.67
N ASN A 318 5.08 -6.90 -37.80
CA ASN A 318 3.72 -6.37 -37.83
C ASN A 318 3.53 -5.07 -37.04
N ILE A 319 4.49 -4.14 -37.13
CA ILE A 319 4.38 -2.83 -36.47
C ILE A 319 3.09 -2.14 -36.92
N GLN A 320 2.26 -1.76 -35.96
CA GLN A 320 1.02 -1.01 -36.16
C GLN A 320 1.27 0.48 -35.96
N SER A 321 1.96 0.86 -34.88
CA SER A 321 2.30 2.26 -34.61
C SER A 321 3.67 2.41 -33.94
N VAL A 322 4.31 3.54 -34.22
CA VAL A 322 5.54 3.99 -33.56
C VAL A 322 5.29 5.40 -33.06
N THR A 323 5.69 5.67 -31.82
CA THR A 323 5.61 7.02 -31.24
C THR A 323 6.91 7.36 -30.54
N ILE A 324 7.44 8.56 -30.79
CA ILE A 324 8.60 9.11 -30.12
C ILE A 324 8.15 10.25 -29.21
N TYR A 325 8.56 10.20 -27.94
CA TYR A 325 8.26 11.20 -26.93
C TYR A 325 9.53 11.95 -26.50
N ASN A 326 9.41 13.24 -26.18
CA ASN A 326 10.44 13.94 -25.41
C ASN A 326 10.44 13.48 -23.94
N VAL A 327 11.43 13.95 -23.17
CA VAL A 327 11.53 13.67 -21.72
C VAL A 327 10.38 14.26 -20.90
N GLN A 328 9.64 15.23 -21.44
CA GLN A 328 8.44 15.80 -20.83
C GLN A 328 7.16 15.00 -21.17
N GLY A 329 7.25 13.91 -21.94
CA GLY A 329 6.12 13.05 -22.29
C GLY A 329 5.26 13.54 -23.47
N SER A 330 5.63 14.64 -24.14
CA SER A 330 4.96 15.09 -25.35
C SER A 330 5.34 14.21 -26.54
N SER A 331 4.36 13.72 -27.29
CA SER A 331 4.59 13.00 -28.55
C SER A 331 5.12 13.95 -29.62
N LEU A 332 6.31 13.66 -30.14
CA LEU A 332 6.96 14.45 -31.17
C LEU A 332 6.74 13.88 -32.56
N ILE A 333 6.81 12.55 -32.68
CA ILE A 333 6.68 11.84 -33.95
C ILE A 333 5.72 10.67 -33.72
N ILE A 334 4.73 10.53 -34.61
CA ILE A 334 3.79 9.41 -34.62
C ILE A 334 3.74 8.88 -36.05
N THR A 335 4.12 7.62 -36.23
CA THR A 335 4.05 6.93 -37.52
C THR A 335 3.31 5.61 -37.39
N LYS A 336 2.82 5.09 -38.52
CA LYS A 336 2.09 3.82 -38.59
C LYS A 336 2.73 2.91 -39.62
N ASN A 337 2.76 1.61 -39.33
CA ASN A 337 3.28 0.58 -40.24
C ASN A 337 4.69 0.86 -40.78
N GLN A 338 5.57 1.46 -39.96
CA GLN A 338 6.94 1.80 -40.33
C GLN A 338 7.93 1.24 -39.32
N ASN A 339 9.05 0.72 -39.81
CA ASN A 339 10.18 0.29 -39.00
C ASN A 339 11.40 1.21 -39.15
N ASN A 340 11.34 2.24 -39.99
CA ASN A 340 12.39 3.26 -40.12
C ASN A 340 11.75 4.64 -39.98
N ILE A 341 12.30 5.46 -39.09
CA ILE A 341 11.72 6.73 -38.66
C ILE A 341 12.77 7.81 -38.85
N ASP A 342 12.45 8.83 -39.65
CA ASP A 342 13.28 10.02 -39.76
C ASP A 342 13.22 10.81 -38.45
N ILE A 343 14.37 10.93 -37.79
CA ILE A 343 14.57 11.69 -36.57
C ILE A 343 15.47 12.92 -36.79
N SER A 344 15.79 13.27 -38.03
CA SER A 344 16.71 14.36 -38.39
C SER A 344 16.28 15.72 -37.81
N ALA A 345 14.97 15.97 -37.73
CA ALA A 345 14.40 17.20 -37.17
C ALA A 345 14.41 17.26 -35.63
N LEU A 346 14.65 16.16 -34.92
CA LEU A 346 14.72 16.17 -33.46
C LEU A 346 16.00 16.88 -32.98
N PRO A 347 15.97 17.72 -31.93
CA PRO A 347 17.20 18.18 -31.31
C PRO A 347 18.06 17.03 -30.75
N ASN A 348 19.32 17.32 -30.41
CA ASN A 348 20.12 16.36 -29.65
C ASN A 348 19.52 16.23 -28.25
N GLY A 349 19.38 14.99 -27.78
CA GLY A 349 18.67 14.75 -26.54
C GLY A 349 18.26 13.30 -26.31
N ILE A 350 17.54 13.10 -25.21
CA ILE A 350 17.01 11.81 -24.79
C ILE A 350 15.55 11.71 -25.22
N TYR A 351 15.18 10.55 -25.75
CA TYR A 351 13.83 10.28 -26.24
C TYR A 351 13.37 8.88 -25.82
N LEU A 352 12.05 8.72 -25.73
CA LEU A 352 11.40 7.42 -25.54
C LEU A 352 10.73 6.99 -26.83
N LEU A 353 11.03 5.78 -27.29
CA LEU A 353 10.39 5.11 -28.41
C LEU A 353 9.35 4.13 -27.87
N LYS A 354 8.12 4.23 -28.35
CA LYS A 354 7.05 3.25 -28.14
C LYS A 354 6.68 2.62 -29.48
N VAL A 355 6.62 1.31 -29.55
CA VAL A 355 6.22 0.53 -30.73
C VAL A 355 5.06 -0.37 -30.33
N ALA A 356 3.93 -0.30 -31.04
CA ALA A 356 2.84 -1.26 -30.91
C ALA A 356 2.76 -2.13 -32.16
N ASN A 357 2.62 -3.44 -32.00
CA ASN A 357 2.37 -4.36 -33.12
C ASN A 357 0.87 -4.66 -33.30
N LYS A 358 0.51 -5.35 -34.38
CA LYS A 358 -0.89 -5.73 -34.68
C LYS A 358 -1.50 -6.74 -33.69
N ASP A 359 -0.67 -7.38 -32.86
CA ASP A 359 -1.12 -8.30 -31.79
C ASP A 359 -1.39 -7.55 -30.47
N ASN A 360 -1.49 -6.22 -30.50
CA ASN A 360 -1.62 -5.33 -29.34
C ASN A 360 -0.46 -5.40 -28.33
N LYS A 361 0.69 -5.97 -28.71
CA LYS A 361 1.90 -5.93 -27.88
C LYS A 361 2.58 -4.58 -28.02
N THR A 362 3.02 -4.04 -26.89
CA THR A 362 3.73 -2.77 -26.80
C THR A 362 5.16 -2.98 -26.36
N PHE A 363 6.09 -2.31 -27.02
CA PHE A 363 7.52 -2.33 -26.74
C PHE A 363 7.99 -0.89 -26.50
N VAL A 364 8.85 -0.67 -25.52
CA VAL A 364 9.37 0.66 -25.18
C VAL A 364 10.88 0.63 -25.09
N ARG A 365 11.56 1.63 -25.64
CA ARG A 365 13.03 1.77 -25.56
C ARG A 365 13.47 3.23 -25.47
N LYS A 366 14.41 3.52 -24.58
CA LYS A 366 15.12 4.80 -24.54
C LYS A 366 16.16 4.86 -25.66
N PHE A 367 16.29 6.02 -26.31
CA PHE A 367 17.41 6.30 -27.19
C PHE A 367 17.96 7.72 -26.99
N ILE A 368 19.19 7.92 -27.42
CA ILE A 368 19.87 9.22 -27.37
C ILE A 368 20.16 9.62 -28.81
N LYS A 369 19.63 10.78 -29.24
CA LYS A 369 20.06 11.42 -30.47
C LYS A 369 21.27 12.29 -30.15
N LYS A 370 22.40 11.99 -30.80
CA LYS A 370 23.66 12.73 -30.67
C LYS A 370 23.82 13.77 -31.76
#